data_AF-A0A3M5WTH0-F1
#
_entry.id   AF-A0A3M5WTH0-F1
#
_cell.length_a   1.000
_cell.length_b   1.000
_cell.length_c   1.000
_cell.angle_alpha   90.00
_cell.angle_beta   90.00
_cell.angle_gamma   90.00
#
_symmetry.space_group_name_H-M   'P 1'
#
loop_
_entity.id
_entity.type
_entity.pdbx_description
1 polymer ?
#
loop_
_entity_poly.entity_id
_entity_poly.type
_entity_poly.pdbx_seq_one_letter_code
_entity_poly.pdbx_strand_id
1 'polypeptide(L)'
;MSYYKLDNVRSAVKIRLESRDCDEEGGWVFELETYLDPVTTPWLSIDQLRGKPVDTFISRGIILTQAYSGDENIKGKLSCVRVDVSD
;
A
#
# COMPACT_ATOMS: atom_id res chain seq x y z
N MET A 1 7.13 -9.01 10.34
CA MET A 1 6.67 -9.01 8.94
C MET A 1 5.26 -8.46 8.93
N SER A 2 5.00 -7.49 8.05
CA SER A 2 3.73 -6.77 8.00
C SER A 2 2.95 -7.23 6.76
N TYR A 3 1.67 -7.53 6.94
CA TYR A 3 0.79 -8.04 5.89
C TYR A 3 -0.48 -7.20 5.84
N TYR A 4 -1.11 -7.17 4.67
CA TYR A 4 -2.41 -6.55 4.47
C TYR A 4 -3.33 -7.48 3.67
N LYS A 5 -4.63 -7.28 3.83
CA LYS A 5 -5.68 -7.97 3.07
C LYS A 5 -6.74 -6.91 2.72
N LEU A 6 -7.17 -6.88 1.46
CA LEU A 6 -8.36 -6.14 1.06
C LEU A 6 -9.55 -7.09 1.09
N ASP A 7 -10.68 -6.61 1.62
CA ASP A 7 -11.92 -7.39 1.69
C ASP A 7 -13.09 -6.52 1.25
N ASN A 8 -13.65 -6.85 0.08
CA ASN A 8 -14.78 -6.14 -0.52
C ASN A 8 -14.55 -4.62 -0.69
N VAL A 9 -13.33 -4.24 -1.12
CA VAL A 9 -12.96 -2.84 -1.34
C VAL A 9 -13.42 -2.40 -2.73
N ARG A 10 -14.08 -1.24 -2.84
CA ARG A 10 -14.52 -0.67 -4.12
C ARG A 10 -13.34 -0.26 -5.01
N SER A 11 -13.60 0.03 -6.28
CA SER A 11 -12.63 0.70 -7.16
C SER A 11 -12.35 2.14 -6.72
N ALA A 12 -11.24 2.71 -7.19
CA ALA A 12 -10.80 4.09 -6.94
C ALA A 12 -10.54 4.41 -5.45
N VAL A 13 -10.22 3.38 -4.66
CA VAL A 13 -9.79 3.54 -3.26
C VAL A 13 -8.27 3.56 -3.23
N LYS A 14 -7.72 4.62 -2.63
CA LYS A 14 -6.29 4.76 -2.40
C LYS A 14 -5.97 4.37 -0.96
N ILE A 15 -4.97 3.50 -0.80
CA ILE A 15 -4.55 2.95 0.47
C ILE A 15 -3.06 3.23 0.61
N ARG A 16 -2.71 4.12 1.53
CA ARG A 16 -1.33 4.48 1.84
C ARG A 16 -0.87 3.77 3.11
N LEU A 17 0.29 3.14 3.03
CA LEU A 17 0.95 2.39 4.10
C LEU A 17 2.25 3.10 4.44
N GLU A 18 2.43 3.51 5.69
CA GLU A 18 3.58 4.32 6.12
C GLU A 18 4.27 3.71 7.34
N SER A 19 5.60 3.79 7.36
CA SER A 19 6.41 3.30 8.49
C SER A 19 6.40 4.22 9.72
N ARG A 20 6.09 5.48 9.46
CA ARG A 20 6.08 6.60 10.39
C ARG A 20 4.67 6.87 10.89
N ASP A 21 4.58 7.66 11.95
CA ASP A 21 3.29 8.19 12.40
C ASP A 21 2.74 9.15 11.33
N CYS A 22 1.41 9.31 11.30
CA CYS A 22 0.74 9.97 10.18
C CYS A 22 1.20 11.42 9.95
N ASP A 23 1.68 12.12 10.98
CA ASP A 23 2.03 13.55 10.93
C ASP A 23 3.54 13.82 10.84
N GLU A 24 4.36 12.78 10.61
CA GLU A 24 5.82 12.90 10.53
C GLU A 24 6.33 12.90 9.07
N GLU A 25 7.58 13.34 8.87
CA GLU A 25 8.29 13.27 7.58
C GLU A 25 9.33 12.13 7.58
N GLY A 26 9.81 11.70 6.40
CA GLY A 26 10.70 10.53 6.25
C GLY A 26 9.97 9.19 6.25
N GLY A 27 10.64 8.07 6.49
CA GLY A 27 9.96 6.77 6.52
C GLY A 27 9.73 6.17 5.13
N TRP A 28 9.41 4.88 5.08
CA TRP A 28 8.90 4.26 3.86
C TRP A 28 7.40 4.50 3.67
N VAL A 29 6.99 4.66 2.41
CA VAL A 29 5.60 4.93 2.01
C VAL A 29 5.24 4.10 0.78
N PHE A 30 4.16 3.33 0.86
CA PHE A 30 3.57 2.65 -0.29
C PHE A 30 2.14 3.12 -0.48
N GLU A 31 1.73 3.41 -1.71
CA GLU A 31 0.34 3.70 -2.04
C GLU A 31 -0.18 2.69 -3.05
N LEU A 32 -1.33 2.11 -2.74
CA LEU A 32 -2.05 1.14 -3.54
C LEU A 32 -3.36 1.79 -4.00
N GLU A 33 -3.72 1.59 -5.26
CA GLU A 33 -5.01 2.01 -5.79
C GLU A 33 -5.78 0.79 -6.30
N THR A 34 -7.04 0.68 -5.92
CA THR A 34 -7.94 -0.35 -6.46
C THR A 34 -8.54 0.12 -7.78
N TYR A 35 -8.55 -0.73 -8.80
CA TYR A 35 -9.11 -0.39 -10.12
C TYR A 35 -10.25 -1.32 -10.56
N LEU A 36 -10.58 -2.35 -9.77
CA LEU A 36 -11.74 -3.21 -9.96
C LEU A 36 -12.75 -2.99 -8.82
N ASP A 37 -14.01 -3.31 -9.05
CA ASP A 37 -15.08 -3.22 -8.05
C ASP A 37 -15.89 -4.53 -8.00
N PRO A 38 -15.89 -5.30 -6.90
CA PRO A 38 -15.06 -5.18 -5.70
C PRO A 38 -13.71 -5.91 -5.80
N VAL A 39 -12.78 -5.57 -4.92
CA VAL A 39 -11.48 -6.26 -4.74
C VAL A 39 -11.44 -6.97 -3.39
N THR A 40 -11.16 -8.28 -3.44
CA THR A 40 -10.77 -9.09 -2.28
C THR A 40 -9.47 -9.82 -2.61
N THR A 41 -8.50 -9.77 -1.70
CA THR A 41 -7.19 -10.41 -1.88
C THR A 41 -6.92 -11.48 -0.83
N PRO A 42 -5.97 -12.40 -1.08
CA PRO A 42 -5.29 -13.10 0.01
C PRO A 42 -4.45 -12.13 0.85
N TRP A 43 -3.84 -12.64 1.92
CA TRP A 43 -2.82 -11.90 2.65
C TRP A 43 -1.61 -11.61 1.75
N LEU A 44 -1.29 -10.32 1.58
CA LEU A 44 -0.16 -9.84 0.81
C LEU A 44 0.91 -9.27 1.76
N SER A 45 2.17 -9.55 1.46
CA SER A 45 3.29 -9.04 2.25
C SER A 45 3.65 -7.63 1.80
N ILE A 46 3.81 -6.69 2.73
CA ILE A 46 4.29 -5.33 2.40
C ILE A 46 5.71 -5.38 1.84
N ASP A 47 6.54 -6.33 2.27
CA ASP A 47 7.91 -6.51 1.78
C ASP A 47 7.96 -6.80 0.27
N GLN A 48 6.90 -7.40 -0.29
CA GLN A 48 6.80 -7.63 -1.74
C GLN A 48 6.64 -6.33 -2.54
N LEU A 49 6.23 -5.22 -1.91
CA LEU A 49 6.11 -3.93 -2.59
C LEU A 49 7.48 -3.26 -2.79
N ARG A 50 8.51 -3.70 -2.07
CA ARG A 50 9.84 -3.10 -2.10
C ARG A 50 10.47 -3.20 -3.49
N GLY A 51 10.99 -2.07 -3.96
CA GLY A 51 11.73 -1.99 -5.23
C GLY A 51 10.86 -2.25 -6.46
N LYS A 52 9.54 -2.40 -6.31
CA LYS A 52 8.63 -2.44 -7.45
C LYS A 52 8.48 -1.02 -8.02
N PRO A 53 8.48 -0.87 -9.35
CA PRO A 53 8.19 0.41 -9.96
C PRO A 53 6.73 0.80 -9.70
N VAL A 54 6.47 2.10 -9.69
CA VAL A 54 5.12 2.65 -9.79
C VAL A 54 4.44 2.10 -11.06
N ASP A 55 3.13 1.99 -11.03
CA ASP A 55 2.27 1.36 -12.04
C ASP A 55 2.39 -0.16 -12.14
N THR A 56 3.05 -0.81 -11.17
CA THR A 56 3.08 -2.28 -11.11
C THR A 56 1.76 -2.81 -10.56
N PHE A 57 1.16 -3.77 -11.27
CA PHE A 57 0.07 -4.59 -10.77
C PHE A 57 0.57 -5.53 -9.67
N ILE A 58 0.09 -5.33 -8.44
CA ILE A 58 0.50 -6.15 -7.28
C ILE A 58 -0.30 -7.45 -7.23
N SER A 59 -1.60 -7.34 -7.49
CA SER A 59 -2.53 -8.44 -7.63
C SER A 59 -3.66 -8.02 -8.56
N ARG A 60 -4.55 -8.95 -8.91
CA ARG A 60 -5.76 -8.61 -9.67
C ARG A 60 -6.54 -7.51 -8.93
N GLY A 61 -6.76 -6.39 -9.59
CA GLY A 61 -7.52 -5.25 -9.05
C GLY A 61 -6.74 -4.26 -8.21
N ILE A 62 -5.42 -4.42 -8.03
CA ILE A 62 -4.56 -3.49 -7.27
C ILE A 62 -3.36 -3.06 -8.11
N ILE A 63 -3.14 -1.75 -8.20
CA ILE A 63 -1.93 -1.14 -8.78
C ILE A 63 -1.17 -0.37 -7.71
N LEU A 64 0.16 -0.36 -7.80
CA LEU A 64 1.02 0.44 -6.94
C LEU A 64 1.19 1.84 -7.53
N THR A 65 0.64 2.86 -6.88
CA THR A 65 0.67 4.25 -7.35
C THR A 65 1.78 5.08 -6.73
N GLN A 66 2.31 4.65 -5.58
CA GLN A 66 3.49 5.25 -4.97
C GLN A 66 4.38 4.15 -4.39
N ALA A 67 5.65 4.19 -4.77
CA ALA A 67 6.68 3.30 -4.27
C ALA A 67 7.80 4.15 -3.69
N TYR A 68 7.73 4.49 -2.40
CA TYR A 68 8.90 5.06 -1.73
C TYR A 68 9.78 3.94 -1.19
N SER A 69 11.06 4.00 -1.55
CA SER A 69 12.11 3.08 -1.14
C SER A 69 13.43 3.86 -0.99
N GLY A 70 13.57 4.59 0.12
CA GLY A 70 14.89 5.03 0.59
C GLY A 70 15.72 3.85 1.13
N ASP A 71 16.95 4.11 1.62
CA ASP A 71 17.81 3.11 2.30
C ASP A 71 17.24 2.61 3.64
N GLU A 72 16.04 3.06 4.00
CA GLU A 72 15.40 2.76 5.27
C GLU A 72 14.88 1.32 5.33
N ASN A 73 14.94 0.77 6.55
CA ASN A 73 14.66 -0.64 6.78
C ASN A 73 13.15 -0.92 6.80
N ILE A 74 12.63 -1.50 5.70
CA ILE A 74 11.22 -1.92 5.58
C ILE A 74 10.80 -3.00 6.59
N LYS A 75 11.76 -3.66 7.26
CA LYS A 75 11.46 -4.56 8.39
C LYS A 75 10.96 -3.79 9.63
N GLY A 76 10.93 -2.46 9.58
CA GLY A 76 10.33 -1.59 10.57
C GLY A 76 8.81 -1.78 10.71
N LYS A 77 8.24 -1.08 11.69
CA LYS A 77 6.83 -1.09 12.04
C LYS A 77 5.99 -0.41 10.95
N LEU A 78 4.82 -0.96 10.62
CA LEU A 78 3.75 -0.20 9.94
C LEU A 78 3.07 0.66 11.01
N SER A 79 3.14 1.98 10.89
CA SER A 79 2.70 2.89 11.95
C SER A 79 1.47 3.71 11.55
N CYS A 80 1.31 4.04 10.27
CA CYS A 80 0.14 4.75 9.76
C CYS A 80 -0.45 4.06 8.52
N VAL A 81 -1.78 4.05 8.44
CA VAL A 81 -2.54 3.61 7.27
C VAL A 81 -3.56 4.70 6.95
N ARG A 82 -3.52 5.23 5.74
CA ARG A 82 -4.51 6.20 5.24
C ARG A 82 -5.34 5.54 4.15
N VAL A 83 -6.65 5.76 4.20
CA VAL A 83 -7.59 5.25 3.19
C VAL A 83 -8.38 6.43 2.67
N ASP A 84 -8.14 6.77 1.41
CA ASP A 84 -8.85 7.83 0.70
C ASP A 84 -9.82 7.18 -0.28
N VAL A 85 -11.11 7.41 -0.04
CA VAL A 85 -12.19 6.96 -0.91
C VAL A 85 -12.57 8.14 -1.79
N SER A 86 -12.49 7.96 -3.10
CA SER A 86 -12.98 8.97 -4.04
C SER A 86 -14.51 8.91 -4.06
N ASP A 87 -15.17 10.04 -3.74
CA ASP A 87 -16.64 10.22 -3.86
C ASP A 87 -17.10 10.23 -5.33
#